data_AF-A0A1C6ELY5-F1
#
_entry.id   AF-A0A1C6ELY5-F1
#
_cell.length_a   1.000
_cell.length_b   1.000
_cell.length_c   1.000
_cell.angle_alpha   90.00
_cell.angle_beta   90.00
_cell.angle_gamma   90.00
#
_symmetry.space_group_name_H-M   'P 1'
#
loop_
_entity.id
_entity.type
_entity.pdbx_description
1 polymer ?
#
loop_
_entity_poly.entity_id
_entity_poly.type
_entity_poly.pdbx_seq_one_letter_code
_entity_poly.pdbx_strand_id
1 'polypeptide(L)'
;MNENLFTFPGGTADASGDNPFDLSGFTELTGSNTQNPFADLLAGGEATEQPPAEGAGAVQADDSIPEEKDETDQNHETVEEDESHEISKSPAPQDPQPKSPPAPKSEEDHASDKPEEAEDNPLLAAMERQEEKTAPKVAEPIFAQLPVFSYNGSEAPIEDTEQTFDELRLSKLTDFPEFDEAQSLSWKVVYGKIVKEIVLPKKTKIGQIKREIETSKEFINALKKATDKHPKCLVKPSISMQKKGDASAYKGAFLYLSEAQASPKTITFIPGRDGKVYERRITGAGEFVTPAENITVLDEIRPGFHPSLPRIPYSLMEQAIGLFRTMMRKGKGRQPAEALVHFYWDKQEQRYFIRVPKQIVSGVSVDALLDDEELMTSDRYIHYADLHSHNRMPAVFSKTDDHDERATRVYMVVGRLDRYFPEITVRISNGGRFLEIAPEQVLEMPPVGHFPPEWLTQICTDAEGAFGVAA
;
A
#
# COMPACT_ATOMS: atom_id res chain seq x y z
N MET A 1 57.44 21.07 -4.18
CA MET A 1 58.02 20.10 -5.14
C MET A 1 56.98 19.88 -6.23
N ASN A 2 57.41 19.86 -7.49
CA ASN A 2 56.70 19.46 -8.73
C ASN A 2 55.19 19.77 -8.79
N GLU A 3 54.71 20.83 -9.45
CA GLU A 3 54.81 21.18 -10.88
C GLU A 3 54.19 20.20 -11.89
N ASN A 4 53.51 20.80 -12.88
CA ASN A 4 53.36 20.36 -14.28
C ASN A 4 52.42 19.16 -14.59
N LEU A 5 51.66 19.16 -15.70
CA LEU A 5 51.22 20.24 -16.60
C LEU A 5 50.06 19.72 -17.47
N PHE A 6 49.17 20.59 -17.97
CA PHE A 6 48.73 20.53 -19.36
C PHE A 6 48.40 21.94 -19.87
N THR A 7 48.90 22.30 -21.05
CA THR A 7 48.88 23.68 -21.58
C THR A 7 49.07 23.68 -23.10
N PHE A 8 48.75 24.81 -23.75
CA PHE A 8 49.00 25.18 -25.16
C PHE A 8 48.03 24.63 -26.22
N PRO A 9 47.94 25.28 -27.40
CA PRO A 9 48.30 26.68 -27.78
C PRO A 9 47.03 27.53 -28.06
N GLY A 10 47.06 28.85 -28.28
CA GLY A 10 48.18 29.76 -28.52
C GLY A 10 48.09 30.40 -29.91
N GLY A 11 47.68 31.67 -30.01
CA GLY A 11 47.52 32.42 -31.26
C GLY A 11 47.03 33.86 -31.00
N THR A 12 47.38 34.81 -31.87
CA THR A 12 47.25 36.26 -31.64
C THR A 12 46.35 36.99 -32.63
N ALA A 13 45.81 38.12 -32.16
CA ALA A 13 45.31 39.31 -32.88
C ALA A 13 43.81 39.38 -33.29
N ASP A 14 43.24 40.53 -32.93
CA ASP A 14 42.15 41.30 -33.51
C ASP A 14 40.67 40.83 -33.45
N ALA A 15 39.80 41.83 -33.60
CA ALA A 15 38.32 41.84 -33.72
C ALA A 15 37.45 41.68 -32.44
N SER A 16 37.05 42.85 -31.89
CA SER A 16 35.69 43.19 -31.40
C SER A 16 34.92 42.26 -30.44
N GLY A 17 34.57 42.77 -29.26
CA GLY A 17 33.54 42.20 -28.39
C GLY A 17 33.50 42.82 -26.99
N ASP A 18 32.75 43.90 -26.79
CA ASP A 18 32.58 44.55 -25.49
C ASP A 18 31.72 43.72 -24.52
N ASN A 19 32.02 43.82 -23.22
CA ASN A 19 31.37 43.02 -22.17
C ASN A 19 29.92 43.47 -21.90
N PRO A 20 28.93 42.56 -21.88
CA PRO A 20 27.51 42.92 -21.76
C PRO A 20 26.99 43.17 -20.33
N PHE A 21 27.87 43.41 -19.35
CA PHE A 21 27.49 43.58 -17.93
C PHE A 21 28.28 44.66 -17.19
N ASP A 22 28.17 45.91 -17.65
CA ASP A 22 28.35 47.09 -16.79
C ASP A 22 27.02 47.85 -16.75
N LEU A 23 26.56 48.22 -15.55
CA LEU A 23 25.30 48.93 -15.29
C LEU A 23 25.53 50.18 -14.42
N SER A 24 26.72 50.78 -14.51
CA SER A 24 27.08 52.02 -13.83
C SER A 24 26.47 53.28 -14.47
N GLY A 25 25.14 53.37 -14.45
CA GLY A 25 24.43 54.66 -14.41
C GLY A 25 23.33 54.87 -15.45
N PHE A 26 22.11 55.09 -14.97
CA PHE A 26 21.18 56.04 -15.59
C PHE A 26 20.20 56.62 -14.56
N THR A 27 20.59 57.73 -13.92
CA THR A 27 19.66 58.60 -13.18
C THR A 27 19.14 59.70 -14.11
N GLU A 28 17.81 59.77 -14.24
CA GLU A 28 17.03 60.92 -14.75
C GLU A 28 17.39 61.49 -16.15
N LEU A 29 16.42 61.48 -17.07
CA LEU A 29 15.64 62.69 -17.37
C LEU A 29 14.50 62.45 -18.39
N THR A 30 13.35 63.05 -18.07
CA THR A 30 12.26 63.54 -18.96
C THR A 30 12.21 63.15 -20.45
N GLY A 31 11.03 62.70 -20.90
CA GLY A 31 10.47 63.16 -22.18
C GLY A 31 9.99 62.09 -23.16
N SER A 32 8.67 61.86 -23.18
CA SER A 32 7.85 61.51 -24.35
C SER A 32 8.50 60.69 -25.49
N ASN A 33 8.35 59.36 -25.44
CA ASN A 33 7.82 58.65 -26.61
C ASN A 33 7.03 57.41 -26.17
N THR A 34 5.96 57.07 -26.90
CA THR A 34 4.99 56.02 -26.52
C THR A 34 4.89 54.96 -27.60
N GLN A 35 5.49 53.80 -27.39
CA GLN A 35 5.15 52.58 -28.13
C GLN A 35 5.42 51.34 -27.28
N ASN A 36 4.33 50.77 -26.73
CA ASN A 36 4.34 49.52 -25.99
C ASN A 36 3.84 48.41 -26.95
N PRO A 37 4.65 47.40 -27.30
CA PRO A 37 4.45 46.56 -28.50
C PRO A 37 3.33 45.50 -28.40
N PHE A 38 2.33 45.70 -27.53
CA PHE A 38 1.23 44.77 -27.28
C PHE A 38 -0.16 45.43 -27.33
N ALA A 39 -0.28 46.67 -27.80
CA ALA A 39 -1.55 47.40 -27.84
C ALA A 39 -2.57 46.83 -28.85
N ASP A 40 -2.10 46.29 -29.98
CA ASP A 40 -2.93 46.00 -31.16
C ASP A 40 -3.79 44.72 -31.08
N LEU A 41 -3.83 44.03 -29.92
CA LEU A 41 -4.56 42.76 -29.76
C LEU A 41 -5.90 42.87 -28.99
N LEU A 42 -6.31 44.07 -28.55
CA LEU A 42 -7.45 44.26 -27.63
C LEU A 42 -8.52 45.26 -28.10
N ALA A 43 -8.47 45.77 -29.33
CA ALA A 43 -9.41 46.79 -29.83
C ALA A 43 -9.95 46.49 -31.23
N GLY A 44 -11.18 45.97 -31.31
CA GLY A 44 -11.94 45.77 -32.54
C GLY A 44 -13.28 45.05 -32.25
N GLY A 45 -14.45 45.60 -32.56
CA GLY A 45 -14.75 46.90 -33.19
C GLY A 45 -16.07 47.51 -32.70
N GLU A 46 -16.47 48.62 -33.33
CA GLU A 46 -17.47 49.57 -32.83
C GLU A 46 -18.93 49.23 -33.19
N ALA A 47 -19.87 49.98 -32.59
CA ALA A 47 -21.29 49.97 -32.90
C ALA A 47 -21.73 51.27 -33.60
N THR A 48 -22.86 51.25 -34.31
CA THR A 48 -23.40 52.42 -35.04
C THR A 48 -24.86 52.75 -34.70
N GLU A 49 -25.03 53.99 -34.24
CA GLU A 49 -26.18 54.90 -34.36
C GLU A 49 -27.54 54.62 -33.65
N GLN A 50 -28.10 55.74 -33.17
CA GLN A 50 -29.43 56.00 -32.58
C GLN A 50 -30.24 56.87 -33.61
N PRO A 51 -31.50 57.37 -33.40
CA PRO A 51 -32.21 57.75 -32.14
C PRO A 51 -33.75 57.47 -32.19
N PRO A 52 -34.68 58.20 -31.51
CA PRO A 52 -34.64 58.94 -30.24
C PRO A 52 -35.68 58.46 -29.18
N ALA A 53 -35.58 59.06 -27.99
CA ALA A 53 -36.34 58.87 -26.76
C ALA A 53 -37.88 59.10 -26.77
N GLU A 54 -38.56 58.49 -25.78
CA GLU A 54 -39.48 59.20 -24.86
C GLU A 54 -39.77 58.39 -23.57
N GLY A 55 -40.41 59.01 -22.57
CA GLY A 55 -41.07 58.31 -21.44
C GLY A 55 -40.36 58.34 -20.08
N ALA A 56 -41.08 58.79 -19.03
CA ALA A 56 -40.67 58.69 -17.63
C ALA A 56 -41.66 57.83 -16.82
N GLY A 57 -41.20 57.19 -15.74
CA GLY A 57 -42.03 56.36 -14.87
C GLY A 57 -41.31 55.98 -13.57
N ALA A 58 -42.06 55.69 -12.52
CA ALA A 58 -41.51 55.41 -11.20
C ALA A 58 -42.40 54.47 -10.36
N VAL A 59 -41.80 53.98 -9.27
CA VAL A 59 -42.36 53.29 -8.09
C VAL A 59 -42.99 51.89 -8.21
N GLN A 60 -42.76 51.17 -7.10
CA GLN A 60 -43.51 50.04 -6.55
C GLN A 60 -43.29 48.64 -7.13
N ALA A 61 -43.58 47.69 -6.25
CA ALA A 61 -43.43 46.25 -6.40
C ALA A 61 -44.77 45.61 -6.06
N ASP A 62 -44.97 44.37 -6.50
CA ASP A 62 -45.81 43.42 -5.76
C ASP A 62 -45.30 41.98 -5.98
N ASP A 63 -45.85 41.07 -5.19
CA ASP A 63 -45.56 39.64 -5.14
C ASP A 63 -46.23 38.86 -6.32
N SER A 64 -45.73 37.66 -6.64
CA SER A 64 -46.50 36.54 -7.25
C SER A 64 -45.62 35.34 -7.65
N ILE A 65 -46.03 34.16 -7.17
CA ILE A 65 -45.57 32.83 -7.62
C ILE A 65 -46.44 32.38 -8.82
N PRO A 66 -45.92 31.53 -9.72
CA PRO A 66 -46.73 30.38 -10.14
C PRO A 66 -45.97 29.05 -10.13
N GLU A 67 -46.60 28.01 -9.57
CA GLU A 67 -46.34 26.61 -9.93
C GLU A 67 -47.20 26.24 -11.15
N GLU A 68 -46.71 25.31 -11.99
CA GLU A 68 -47.32 23.99 -12.23
C GLU A 68 -46.66 23.26 -13.43
N LYS A 69 -46.29 21.98 -13.22
CA LYS A 69 -46.45 20.82 -14.15
C LYS A 69 -45.75 20.82 -15.52
N ASP A 70 -45.48 19.71 -16.21
CA ASP A 70 -45.27 18.26 -15.92
C ASP A 70 -44.45 17.74 -17.18
N GLU A 71 -44.26 16.47 -17.59
CA GLU A 71 -44.80 15.14 -17.26
C GLU A 71 -43.81 14.05 -17.76
N THR A 72 -43.58 12.96 -17.00
CA THR A 72 -42.98 11.66 -17.44
C THR A 72 -41.54 11.63 -18.03
N ASP A 73 -40.81 10.50 -18.12
CA ASP A 73 -41.05 9.06 -17.82
C ASP A 73 -39.78 8.45 -17.14
N GLN A 74 -39.90 7.56 -16.15
CA GLN A 74 -39.83 6.08 -16.25
C GLN A 74 -38.59 5.56 -17.04
N ASN A 75 -37.78 4.62 -16.51
CA ASN A 75 -38.23 3.28 -16.10
C ASN A 75 -37.38 2.63 -14.97
N HIS A 76 -37.78 1.44 -14.50
CA HIS A 76 -37.23 0.71 -13.34
C HIS A 76 -36.82 -0.74 -13.70
N GLU A 77 -36.57 -1.57 -12.67
CA GLU A 77 -36.21 -3.01 -12.66
C GLU A 77 -34.70 -3.31 -12.84
N THR A 78 -33.98 -4.08 -12.01
CA THR A 78 -34.19 -5.33 -11.23
C THR A 78 -34.25 -6.63 -12.03
N VAL A 79 -33.33 -7.55 -11.76
CA VAL A 79 -33.31 -8.95 -12.22
C VAL A 79 -32.84 -9.83 -11.05
N GLU A 80 -33.40 -11.03 -10.92
CA GLU A 80 -33.25 -11.93 -9.78
C GLU A 80 -32.17 -13.03 -10.00
N GLU A 81 -32.02 -13.90 -8.99
CA GLU A 81 -31.24 -15.16 -9.03
C GLU A 81 -32.06 -16.29 -9.70
N ASP A 82 -31.40 -17.30 -10.28
CA ASP A 82 -31.96 -18.67 -10.41
C ASP A 82 -30.85 -19.73 -10.58
N GLU A 83 -31.15 -21.01 -10.36
CA GLU A 83 -30.18 -22.11 -10.20
C GLU A 83 -30.13 -23.16 -11.35
N SER A 84 -29.01 -23.91 -11.39
CA SER A 84 -28.94 -25.39 -11.56
C SER A 84 -29.02 -26.10 -12.95
N HIS A 85 -28.49 -27.35 -12.94
CA HIS A 85 -28.66 -28.48 -13.89
C HIS A 85 -28.06 -28.40 -15.33
N GLU A 86 -27.56 -29.47 -16.00
CA GLU A 86 -27.12 -30.84 -15.59
C GLU A 86 -26.27 -31.56 -16.71
N ILE A 87 -25.32 -32.44 -16.32
CA ILE A 87 -24.66 -33.62 -17.00
C ILE A 87 -24.70 -33.73 -18.56
N SER A 88 -23.59 -33.98 -19.31
CA SER A 88 -23.08 -35.35 -19.62
C SER A 88 -21.85 -35.48 -20.58
N LYS A 89 -21.21 -36.68 -20.53
CA LYS A 89 -20.38 -37.41 -21.55
C LYS A 89 -18.89 -37.07 -21.79
N SER A 90 -18.06 -38.11 -21.61
CA SER A 90 -16.73 -38.33 -22.22
C SER A 90 -16.84 -39.13 -23.55
N PRO A 91 -15.77 -39.34 -24.35
CA PRO A 91 -14.76 -40.39 -24.05
C PRO A 91 -13.30 -40.03 -24.44
N ALA A 92 -12.36 -40.96 -24.17
CA ALA A 92 -10.93 -40.87 -24.52
C ALA A 92 -10.61 -41.37 -25.95
N PRO A 93 -9.35 -41.24 -26.43
CA PRO A 93 -8.53 -42.47 -26.47
C PRO A 93 -7.03 -42.31 -26.09
N GLN A 94 -6.36 -43.47 -26.10
CA GLN A 94 -4.98 -43.79 -25.75
C GLN A 94 -3.94 -43.38 -26.80
N ASP A 95 -2.65 -43.48 -26.45
CA ASP A 95 -1.48 -43.33 -27.35
C ASP A 95 -0.55 -44.57 -27.25
N PRO A 96 0.07 -45.11 -28.33
CA PRO A 96 0.63 -46.48 -28.31
C PRO A 96 2.18 -46.62 -28.40
N GLN A 97 2.72 -47.46 -27.51
CA GLN A 97 3.88 -48.39 -27.61
C GLN A 97 5.25 -48.01 -28.26
N PRO A 98 6.35 -48.71 -27.90
CA PRO A 98 7.73 -48.19 -28.03
C PRO A 98 8.53 -48.72 -29.24
N LYS A 99 9.79 -48.26 -29.37
CA LYS A 99 10.84 -48.82 -30.24
C LYS A 99 12.17 -49.03 -29.50
N SER A 100 12.92 -50.04 -29.93
CA SER A 100 14.24 -50.53 -29.43
C SER A 100 15.11 -50.95 -30.64
N PRO A 101 16.36 -51.49 -30.53
CA PRO A 101 17.26 -51.66 -29.37
C PRO A 101 18.40 -50.61 -29.40
N PRO A 102 19.73 -50.81 -29.67
CA PRO A 102 20.54 -51.97 -30.05
C PRO A 102 21.61 -52.43 -29.00
N ALA A 103 22.38 -53.48 -29.35
CA ALA A 103 23.65 -53.97 -28.72
C ALA A 103 24.40 -54.82 -29.81
N PRO A 104 25.49 -55.59 -29.59
CA PRO A 104 26.39 -55.78 -28.41
C PRO A 104 27.92 -55.95 -28.74
N LYS A 105 28.74 -56.36 -27.75
CA LYS A 105 30.06 -57.09 -27.84
C LYS A 105 31.28 -56.31 -28.43
N SER A 106 32.55 -56.75 -28.31
CA SER A 106 33.11 -58.09 -27.94
C SER A 106 34.50 -58.06 -27.26
N GLU A 107 34.93 -59.23 -26.71
CA GLU A 107 36.33 -59.72 -26.43
C GLU A 107 37.30 -58.83 -25.60
N GLU A 108 38.29 -59.30 -24.81
CA GLU A 108 38.92 -60.60 -24.49
C GLU A 108 39.61 -60.44 -23.07
N ASP A 109 40.24 -61.37 -22.33
CA ASP A 109 40.68 -62.79 -22.47
C ASP A 109 40.77 -63.49 -21.06
N HIS A 110 41.35 -64.70 -21.00
CA HIS A 110 41.61 -65.65 -19.90
C HIS A 110 42.33 -65.21 -18.59
N ALA A 111 41.90 -65.82 -17.46
CA ALA A 111 42.71 -66.80 -16.67
C ALA A 111 41.86 -67.59 -15.63
N SER A 112 42.30 -68.79 -15.25
CA SER A 112 41.59 -69.72 -14.33
C SER A 112 41.77 -69.41 -12.83
N ASP A 113 40.78 -69.79 -11.99
CA ASP A 113 40.88 -71.04 -11.20
C ASP A 113 39.50 -71.53 -10.67
N LYS A 114 39.50 -72.65 -9.92
CA LYS A 114 38.36 -73.45 -9.47
C LYS A 114 37.44 -72.80 -8.40
N PRO A 115 36.20 -73.31 -8.23
CA PRO A 115 35.28 -72.87 -7.18
C PRO A 115 35.59 -73.53 -5.83
N GLU A 116 35.34 -72.78 -4.75
CA GLU A 116 35.07 -73.34 -3.42
C GLU A 116 33.57 -73.17 -3.09
N GLU A 117 32.94 -74.26 -2.66
CA GLU A 117 31.57 -74.24 -2.15
C GLU A 117 31.57 -73.68 -0.72
N ALA A 118 31.33 -72.38 -0.57
CA ALA A 118 30.93 -71.81 0.71
C ALA A 118 29.49 -72.27 1.01
N GLU A 119 29.34 -73.28 1.87
CA GLU A 119 28.04 -73.85 2.25
C GLU A 119 27.09 -72.75 2.76
N ASP A 120 25.98 -72.56 2.05
CA ASP A 120 24.91 -71.62 2.44
C ASP A 120 24.13 -72.23 3.63
N ASN A 121 24.73 -72.08 4.82
CA ASN A 121 24.48 -72.92 5.98
C ASN A 121 22.98 -72.99 6.31
N PRO A 122 22.34 -74.16 6.19
CA PRO A 122 20.89 -74.27 6.26
C PRO A 122 20.34 -73.91 7.64
N LEU A 123 21.17 -73.93 8.71
CA LEU A 123 20.79 -73.42 10.02
C LEU A 123 20.72 -71.88 10.04
N LEU A 124 21.62 -71.16 9.38
CA LEU A 124 21.53 -69.69 9.27
C LEU A 124 20.33 -69.29 8.42
N ALA A 125 20.15 -69.91 7.24
CA ALA A 125 18.99 -69.65 6.39
C ALA A 125 17.66 -70.13 6.99
N ALA A 126 17.67 -71.06 7.97
CA ALA A 126 16.49 -71.41 8.76
C ALA A 126 16.27 -70.43 9.92
N MET A 127 17.32 -70.01 10.64
CA MET A 127 17.26 -69.01 11.70
C MET A 127 16.78 -67.67 11.17
N GLU A 128 17.30 -67.19 10.03
CA GLU A 128 16.87 -65.94 9.40
C GLU A 128 15.40 -66.03 8.95
N ARG A 129 14.97 -67.14 8.34
CA ARG A 129 13.54 -67.38 8.02
C ARG A 129 12.65 -67.56 9.26
N GLN A 130 13.22 -67.92 10.41
CA GLN A 130 12.49 -68.04 11.68
C GLN A 130 12.45 -66.69 12.41
N GLU A 131 13.47 -65.85 12.25
CA GLU A 131 13.44 -64.43 12.62
C GLU A 131 12.49 -63.63 11.74
N GLU A 132 12.48 -63.78 10.42
CA GLU A 132 11.48 -63.16 9.53
C GLU A 132 10.03 -63.54 9.92
N LYS A 133 9.83 -64.71 10.56
CA LYS A 133 8.53 -65.18 11.07
C LYS A 133 8.22 -64.78 12.53
N THR A 134 9.19 -64.29 13.29
CA THR A 134 9.02 -63.89 14.70
C THR A 134 9.20 -62.39 14.94
N ALA A 135 10.01 -61.71 14.12
CA ALA A 135 10.10 -60.25 14.05
C ALA A 135 8.74 -59.55 13.92
N PRO A 136 7.81 -59.96 13.02
CA PRO A 136 6.47 -59.36 13.00
C PRO A 136 5.73 -59.52 14.32
N LYS A 137 5.89 -60.65 15.03
CA LYS A 137 5.24 -60.91 16.33
C LYS A 137 5.81 -60.10 17.48
N VAL A 138 7.11 -59.78 17.42
CA VAL A 138 7.75 -58.88 18.40
C VAL A 138 7.40 -57.41 18.10
N ALA A 139 7.11 -57.08 16.84
CA ALA A 139 6.69 -55.76 16.40
C ALA A 139 5.16 -55.53 16.40
N GLU A 140 4.33 -56.55 16.63
CA GLU A 140 2.86 -56.43 16.80
C GLU A 140 2.42 -55.23 17.68
N PRO A 141 2.96 -55.00 18.89
CA PRO A 141 2.59 -53.83 19.72
C PRO A 141 3.15 -52.48 19.24
N ILE A 142 4.01 -52.47 18.22
CA ILE A 142 4.50 -51.25 17.55
C ILE A 142 3.61 -50.97 16.32
N PHE A 143 3.34 -51.99 15.51
CA PHE A 143 2.45 -51.90 14.35
C PHE A 143 0.99 -51.63 14.74
N ALA A 144 0.55 -52.07 15.93
CA ALA A 144 -0.76 -51.74 16.49
C ALA A 144 -0.93 -50.27 16.91
N GLN A 145 0.14 -49.46 16.94
CA GLN A 145 0.01 -48.03 17.22
C GLN A 145 -0.61 -47.30 16.02
N LEU A 146 -1.56 -46.42 16.28
CA LEU A 146 -2.14 -45.54 15.25
C LEU A 146 -1.06 -44.58 14.70
N PRO A 147 -1.14 -44.20 13.41
CA PRO A 147 -0.37 -43.06 12.91
C PRO A 147 -0.80 -41.78 13.65
N VAL A 148 0.13 -40.84 13.81
CA VAL A 148 -0.06 -39.61 14.59
C VAL A 148 0.17 -38.41 13.68
N PHE A 149 -0.85 -37.58 13.51
CA PHE A 149 -0.72 -36.26 12.89
C PHE A 149 0.21 -35.40 13.76
N SER A 150 1.21 -34.75 13.15
CA SER A 150 2.20 -33.94 13.86
C SER A 150 2.52 -32.66 13.08
N TYR A 151 2.03 -31.52 13.56
CA TYR A 151 2.20 -30.21 12.94
C TYR A 151 2.36 -29.11 13.99
N ASN A 152 3.28 -28.17 13.76
CA ASN A 152 3.59 -27.01 14.62
C ASN A 152 3.69 -27.27 16.14
N GLY A 153 4.15 -28.47 16.53
CA GLY A 153 4.27 -28.90 17.94
C GLY A 153 3.07 -29.67 18.49
N SER A 154 1.92 -29.61 17.83
CA SER A 154 0.74 -30.42 18.16
C SER A 154 0.89 -31.85 17.64
N GLU A 155 0.48 -32.84 18.45
CA GLU A 155 0.34 -34.25 18.04
C GLU A 155 -1.08 -34.74 18.31
N ALA A 156 -1.69 -35.45 17.35
CA ALA A 156 -3.01 -36.07 17.49
C ALA A 156 -3.05 -37.45 16.83
N PRO A 157 -3.65 -38.49 17.46
CA PRO A 157 -3.81 -39.79 16.82
C PRO A 157 -4.76 -39.71 15.63
N ILE A 158 -4.47 -40.48 14.57
CA ILE A 158 -5.30 -40.62 13.38
C ILE A 158 -6.07 -41.93 13.51
N GLU A 159 -7.33 -41.85 13.93
CA GLU A 159 -8.20 -43.00 14.18
C GLU A 159 -8.65 -43.67 12.88
N ASP A 160 -9.13 -42.90 11.90
CA ASP A 160 -9.38 -43.40 10.55
C ASP A 160 -8.07 -43.50 9.76
N THR A 161 -7.58 -44.74 9.61
CA THR A 161 -6.37 -45.05 8.82
C THR A 161 -6.65 -45.29 7.32
N GLU A 162 -7.91 -45.36 6.91
CA GLU A 162 -8.33 -45.60 5.53
C GLU A 162 -8.69 -44.31 4.78
N GLN A 163 -8.76 -43.16 5.46
CA GLN A 163 -8.78 -41.84 4.83
C GLN A 163 -7.48 -41.52 4.05
N THR A 164 -7.59 -40.61 3.08
CA THR A 164 -6.49 -40.02 2.32
C THR A 164 -5.88 -38.80 3.02
N PHE A 165 -4.73 -38.33 2.54
CA PHE A 165 -4.09 -37.12 3.08
C PHE A 165 -4.87 -35.84 2.76
N ASP A 166 -5.72 -35.81 1.72
CA ASP A 166 -6.59 -34.67 1.42
C ASP A 166 -7.89 -34.68 2.27
N GLU A 167 -8.40 -35.86 2.63
CA GLU A 167 -9.50 -35.98 3.61
C GLU A 167 -9.01 -35.61 5.03
N LEU A 168 -7.78 -36.04 5.40
CA LEU A 168 -7.15 -35.58 6.64
C LEU A 168 -6.93 -34.06 6.62
N ARG A 169 -6.53 -33.46 5.48
CA ARG A 169 -6.42 -32.01 5.32
C ARG A 169 -7.76 -31.32 5.62
N LEU A 170 -8.85 -31.79 5.02
CA LEU A 170 -10.19 -31.21 5.21
C LEU A 170 -10.68 -31.36 6.65
N SER A 171 -10.48 -32.53 7.29
CA SER A 171 -10.84 -32.72 8.71
C SER A 171 -10.04 -31.82 9.67
N LYS A 172 -8.88 -31.32 9.24
CA LYS A 172 -8.00 -30.41 9.99
C LYS A 172 -8.05 -28.96 9.54
N LEU A 173 -8.85 -28.63 8.52
CA LEU A 173 -9.03 -27.26 8.05
C LEU A 173 -9.69 -26.35 9.11
N THR A 174 -10.60 -26.90 9.91
CA THR A 174 -11.26 -26.18 11.02
C THR A 174 -10.30 -25.83 12.16
N ASP A 175 -9.30 -26.69 12.41
CA ASP A 175 -8.27 -26.48 13.44
C ASP A 175 -7.10 -25.60 12.92
N PHE A 176 -6.79 -25.72 11.62
CA PHE A 176 -5.63 -25.12 10.94
C PHE A 176 -6.07 -24.52 9.59
N PRO A 177 -6.60 -23.27 9.58
CA PRO A 177 -7.09 -22.62 8.36
C PRO A 177 -6.00 -22.42 7.29
N GLU A 178 -4.72 -22.45 7.67
CA GLU A 178 -3.58 -22.43 6.74
C GLU A 178 -3.48 -23.67 5.83
N PHE A 179 -4.36 -24.67 5.98
CA PHE A 179 -4.44 -25.85 5.12
C PHE A 179 -5.42 -25.72 3.93
N ASP A 180 -6.07 -24.57 3.73
CA ASP A 180 -7.09 -24.40 2.67
C ASP A 180 -6.54 -24.65 1.26
N GLU A 181 -5.35 -24.11 0.97
CA GLU A 181 -4.66 -24.29 -0.31
C GLU A 181 -4.07 -25.70 -0.49
N ALA A 182 -4.88 -26.62 -1.02
CA ALA A 182 -4.46 -27.99 -1.34
C ALA A 182 -3.27 -28.10 -2.33
N GLN A 183 -2.82 -27.00 -2.94
CA GLN A 183 -1.67 -26.96 -3.86
C GLN A 183 -0.36 -26.53 -3.20
N SER A 184 -0.40 -25.81 -2.07
CA SER A 184 0.78 -25.37 -1.33
C SER A 184 1.10 -26.26 -0.11
N LEU A 185 0.39 -27.39 0.04
CA LEU A 185 0.55 -28.36 1.13
C LEU A 185 1.16 -29.69 0.64
N SER A 186 2.44 -29.93 0.91
CA SER A 186 3.03 -31.26 0.73
C SER A 186 2.94 -32.10 2.02
N TRP A 187 3.00 -33.42 1.89
CA TRP A 187 2.87 -34.35 3.01
C TRP A 187 4.06 -35.30 3.07
N LYS A 188 4.55 -35.57 4.29
CA LYS A 188 5.65 -36.51 4.55
C LYS A 188 5.36 -37.35 5.79
N VAL A 189 5.55 -38.67 5.67
CA VAL A 189 5.42 -39.63 6.76
C VAL A 189 6.80 -39.95 7.31
N VAL A 190 6.99 -39.78 8.61
CA VAL A 190 8.26 -40.01 9.33
C VAL A 190 8.05 -41.13 10.33
N TYR A 191 8.72 -42.27 10.13
CA TYR A 191 8.60 -43.44 11.00
C TYR A 191 10.00 -43.90 11.41
N GLY A 192 10.37 -43.59 12.67
CA GLY A 192 11.74 -43.77 13.16
C GLY A 192 12.74 -42.95 12.34
N LYS A 193 13.58 -43.63 11.56
CA LYS A 193 14.58 -43.00 10.66
C LYS A 193 14.13 -42.89 9.20
N ILE A 194 12.98 -43.46 8.82
CA ILE A 194 12.48 -43.40 7.45
C ILE A 194 11.60 -42.16 7.28
N VAL A 195 11.82 -41.44 6.18
CA VAL A 195 10.99 -40.32 5.73
C VAL A 195 10.49 -40.65 4.33
N LYS A 196 9.18 -40.67 4.11
CA LYS A 196 8.55 -40.87 2.80
C LYS A 196 7.65 -39.69 2.44
N GLU A 197 7.92 -39.06 1.30
CA GLU A 197 7.12 -37.97 0.75
C GLU A 197 5.93 -38.50 -0.09
N ILE A 198 4.81 -37.77 -0.07
CA ILE A 198 3.55 -38.19 -0.68
C ILE A 198 3.26 -37.39 -1.95
N VAL A 199 3.43 -38.04 -3.10
CA VAL A 199 3.26 -37.42 -4.44
C VAL A 199 1.78 -37.19 -4.81
N LEU A 200 0.85 -37.99 -4.27
CA LEU A 200 -0.58 -37.93 -4.62
C LEU A 200 -1.51 -37.92 -3.38
N PRO A 201 -1.55 -36.82 -2.59
CA PRO A 201 -2.33 -36.74 -1.35
C PRO A 201 -3.81 -37.13 -1.48
N LYS A 202 -4.44 -36.84 -2.63
CA LYS A 202 -5.86 -37.13 -2.94
C LYS A 202 -6.18 -38.60 -3.27
N LYS A 203 -5.16 -39.46 -3.43
CA LYS A 203 -5.32 -40.87 -3.84
C LYS A 203 -4.59 -41.87 -2.94
N THR A 204 -3.60 -41.40 -2.18
CA THR A 204 -2.84 -42.23 -1.25
C THR A 204 -3.54 -42.28 0.11
N LYS A 205 -3.79 -43.48 0.64
CA LYS A 205 -4.33 -43.67 1.99
C LYS A 205 -3.22 -43.68 3.03
N ILE A 206 -3.49 -43.15 4.23
CA ILE A 206 -2.48 -43.04 5.30
C ILE A 206 -2.03 -44.42 5.77
N GLY A 207 -2.98 -45.32 6.03
CA GLY A 207 -2.72 -46.70 6.42
C GLY A 207 -2.06 -47.54 5.33
N GLN A 208 -2.13 -47.14 4.05
CA GLN A 208 -1.35 -47.79 2.98
C GLN A 208 0.14 -47.48 3.14
N ILE A 209 0.51 -46.21 3.30
CA ILE A 209 1.91 -45.79 3.49
C ILE A 209 2.50 -46.33 4.78
N LYS A 210 1.72 -46.34 5.87
CA LYS A 210 2.13 -46.97 7.14
C LYS A 210 2.50 -48.44 6.94
N ARG A 211 1.58 -49.25 6.37
CA ARG A 211 1.82 -50.68 6.07
C ARG A 211 3.01 -50.88 5.14
N GLU A 212 3.16 -50.07 4.10
CA GLU A 212 4.27 -50.16 3.15
C GLU A 212 5.63 -49.96 3.84
N ILE A 213 5.75 -48.94 4.70
CA ILE A 213 6.96 -48.70 5.52
C ILE A 213 7.19 -49.88 6.48
N GLU A 214 6.15 -50.37 7.16
CA GLU A 214 6.25 -51.49 8.11
C GLU A 214 6.71 -52.80 7.44
N THR A 215 6.33 -53.03 6.18
CA THR A 215 6.80 -54.17 5.37
C THR A 215 8.20 -53.96 4.75
N SER A 216 8.78 -52.76 4.83
CA SER A 216 10.08 -52.49 4.23
C SER A 216 11.20 -53.19 4.99
N LYS A 217 12.06 -53.91 4.26
CA LYS A 217 13.31 -54.48 4.81
C LYS A 217 14.21 -53.41 5.43
N GLU A 218 14.14 -52.17 4.95
CA GLU A 218 14.87 -51.04 5.53
C GLU A 218 14.33 -50.65 6.90
N PHE A 219 12.99 -50.65 7.08
CA PHE A 219 12.37 -50.34 8.37
C PHE A 219 12.67 -51.42 9.40
N ILE A 220 12.50 -52.69 9.03
CA ILE A 220 12.78 -53.84 9.89
C ILE A 220 14.27 -53.83 10.33
N ASN A 221 15.19 -53.55 9.40
CA ASN A 221 16.62 -53.47 9.72
C ASN A 221 17.00 -52.20 10.49
N ALA A 222 16.29 -51.08 10.31
CA ALA A 222 16.46 -49.88 11.12
C ALA A 222 15.96 -50.11 12.56
N LEU A 223 14.81 -50.77 12.72
CA LEU A 223 14.22 -51.12 14.02
C LEU A 223 15.10 -52.11 14.79
N LYS A 224 15.64 -53.15 14.13
CA LYS A 224 16.67 -54.06 14.69
C LYS A 224 17.94 -53.32 15.18
N LYS A 225 18.21 -52.10 14.71
CA LYS A 225 19.40 -51.29 15.03
C LYS A 225 19.08 -49.98 15.76
N ALA A 226 17.85 -49.79 16.23
CA ALA A 226 17.42 -48.56 16.87
C ALA A 226 17.64 -48.58 18.39
N THR A 227 18.10 -47.45 18.95
CA THR A 227 18.18 -47.23 20.40
C THR A 227 16.80 -47.00 21.01
N ASP A 228 15.90 -46.40 20.24
CA ASP A 228 14.47 -46.30 20.53
C ASP A 228 13.75 -47.57 20.05
N LYS A 229 12.94 -48.16 20.92
CA LYS A 229 12.22 -49.42 20.68
C LYS A 229 10.76 -49.21 20.29
N HIS A 230 10.23 -47.99 20.40
CA HIS A 230 8.82 -47.68 20.11
C HIS A 230 8.69 -46.39 19.28
N PRO A 231 9.26 -46.35 18.05
CA PRO A 231 9.13 -45.18 17.19
C PRO A 231 7.65 -44.96 16.82
N LYS A 232 7.17 -43.71 16.91
CA LYS A 232 5.88 -43.30 16.37
C LYS A 232 5.91 -43.21 14.84
N CYS A 233 4.78 -43.47 14.19
CA CYS A 233 4.55 -43.15 12.78
C CYS A 233 3.93 -41.75 12.68
N LEU A 234 4.73 -40.73 12.39
CA LEU A 234 4.31 -39.32 12.36
C LEU A 234 3.92 -38.89 10.94
N VAL A 235 2.67 -38.50 10.75
CA VAL A 235 2.17 -37.87 9.52
C VAL A 235 2.34 -36.36 9.64
N LYS A 236 3.23 -35.76 8.84
CA LYS A 236 3.56 -34.33 8.91
C LYS A 236 3.14 -33.61 7.63
N PRO A 237 2.18 -32.68 7.67
CA PRO A 237 2.01 -31.72 6.60
C PRO A 237 3.20 -30.75 6.57
N SER A 238 3.42 -30.14 5.42
CA SER A 238 4.53 -29.24 5.15
C SER A 238 4.04 -28.17 4.17
N ILE A 239 3.67 -27.00 4.68
CA ILE A 239 3.25 -25.88 3.83
C ILE A 239 4.49 -25.35 3.10
N SER A 240 4.52 -25.50 1.77
CA SER A 240 5.44 -24.75 0.91
C SER A 240 4.90 -23.33 0.79
N MET A 241 5.19 -22.52 1.80
CA MET A 241 4.64 -21.18 2.02
C MET A 241 4.83 -20.27 0.80
N GLN A 242 3.79 -20.17 -0.04
CA GLN A 242 3.64 -19.06 -0.98
C GLN A 242 3.49 -17.79 -0.13
N LYS A 243 4.58 -17.06 0.05
CA LYS A 243 4.56 -15.78 0.76
C LYS A 243 3.62 -14.81 0.03
N LYS A 244 2.46 -14.57 0.61
CA LYS A 244 1.56 -13.46 0.26
C LYS A 244 2.26 -12.12 0.60
N GLY A 245 3.12 -11.65 -0.30
CA GLY A 245 3.94 -10.44 -0.14
C GLY A 245 5.25 -10.44 -0.95
N ASP A 246 5.91 -11.59 -1.15
CA ASP A 246 7.02 -11.65 -2.12
C ASP A 246 6.42 -11.68 -3.53
N ALA A 247 6.84 -10.76 -4.40
CA ALA A 247 6.38 -10.73 -5.79
C ALA A 247 6.66 -12.07 -6.48
N SER A 248 5.59 -12.78 -6.87
CA SER A 248 5.65 -14.11 -7.46
C SER A 248 6.70 -14.18 -8.57
N ALA A 249 7.39 -15.31 -8.73
CA ALA A 249 8.64 -15.38 -9.52
C ALA A 249 8.58 -14.79 -10.95
N TYR A 250 7.38 -14.78 -11.56
CA TYR A 250 7.10 -14.24 -12.90
C TYR A 250 6.59 -12.77 -12.93
N LYS A 251 6.31 -12.14 -11.78
CA LYS A 251 5.88 -10.74 -11.62
C LYS A 251 6.96 -9.87 -10.98
N GLY A 252 7.05 -8.58 -11.32
CA GLY A 252 7.86 -7.61 -10.58
C GLY A 252 7.56 -6.16 -10.94
N ALA A 253 7.78 -5.24 -10.00
CA ALA A 253 7.76 -3.80 -10.25
C ALA A 253 9.18 -3.28 -10.50
N PHE A 254 9.30 -2.28 -11.38
CA PHE A 254 10.56 -1.65 -11.79
C PHE A 254 10.34 -0.14 -11.94
N LEU A 255 11.36 0.68 -11.65
CA LEU A 255 11.25 2.14 -11.81
C LEU A 255 11.44 2.56 -13.27
N TYR A 256 12.23 1.79 -14.04
CA TYR A 256 12.55 2.12 -15.42
C TYR A 256 12.21 0.99 -16.39
N LEU A 257 11.70 1.34 -17.57
CA LEU A 257 11.36 0.39 -18.64
C LEU A 257 12.57 -0.46 -19.08
N SER A 258 13.77 0.10 -19.06
CA SER A 258 15.03 -0.61 -19.36
C SER A 258 15.32 -1.76 -18.37
N GLU A 259 15.02 -1.58 -17.08
CA GLU A 259 15.17 -2.63 -16.06
C GLU A 259 14.12 -3.73 -16.24
N ALA A 260 12.87 -3.34 -16.53
CA ALA A 260 11.80 -4.26 -16.87
C ALA A 260 12.09 -5.06 -18.16
N GLN A 261 12.78 -4.45 -19.13
CA GLN A 261 13.23 -5.11 -20.37
C GLN A 261 14.42 -6.05 -20.15
N ALA A 262 15.33 -5.72 -19.23
CA ALA A 262 16.45 -6.60 -18.83
C ALA A 262 16.02 -7.74 -17.88
N SER A 263 14.81 -7.67 -17.31
CA SER A 263 14.30 -8.67 -16.38
C SER A 263 13.82 -9.95 -17.09
N PRO A 264 14.10 -11.16 -16.56
CA PRO A 264 13.52 -12.41 -17.05
C PRO A 264 12.04 -12.61 -16.65
N LYS A 265 11.39 -11.61 -16.02
CA LYS A 265 10.03 -11.70 -15.49
C LYS A 265 9.00 -11.49 -16.60
N THR A 266 8.05 -12.43 -16.74
CA THR A 266 7.01 -12.44 -17.78
C THR A 266 6.04 -11.26 -17.67
N ILE A 267 5.77 -10.80 -16.45
CA ILE A 267 4.89 -9.68 -16.14
C ILE A 267 5.68 -8.63 -15.36
N THR A 268 5.67 -7.39 -15.83
CA THR A 268 6.43 -6.27 -15.24
C THR A 268 5.54 -5.05 -15.07
N PHE A 269 5.66 -4.34 -13.94
CA PHE A 269 4.92 -3.11 -13.64
C PHE A 269 5.87 -1.92 -13.64
N ILE A 270 5.56 -0.86 -14.38
CA ILE A 270 6.42 0.32 -14.55
C ILE A 270 5.60 1.62 -14.39
N PRO A 271 6.04 2.61 -13.60
CA PRO A 271 5.38 3.91 -13.52
C PRO A 271 5.65 4.76 -14.77
N GLY A 272 4.61 5.39 -15.30
CA GLY A 272 4.64 6.33 -16.41
C GLY A 272 4.89 7.77 -15.98
N ARG A 273 5.33 8.62 -16.93
CA ARG A 273 5.50 10.07 -16.71
C ARG A 273 4.18 10.83 -16.48
N ASP A 274 3.06 10.19 -16.82
CA ASP A 274 1.69 10.65 -16.57
C ASP A 274 1.20 10.32 -15.15
N GLY A 275 2.01 9.62 -14.34
CA GLY A 275 1.67 9.24 -12.97
C GLY A 275 0.86 7.94 -12.85
N LYS A 276 0.60 7.23 -13.95
CA LYS A 276 -0.06 5.92 -13.94
C LYS A 276 0.96 4.79 -13.81
N VAL A 277 0.50 3.59 -13.45
CA VAL A 277 1.32 2.38 -13.54
C VAL A 277 0.84 1.55 -14.73
N TYR A 278 1.79 1.00 -15.48
CA TYR A 278 1.54 0.17 -16.66
C TYR A 278 1.99 -1.27 -16.39
N GLU A 279 1.13 -2.24 -16.70
CA GLU A 279 1.52 -3.64 -16.79
C GLU A 279 2.05 -3.94 -18.19
N ARG A 280 3.22 -4.57 -18.24
CA ARG A 280 3.93 -5.00 -19.44
C ARG A 280 4.11 -6.51 -19.42
N ARG A 281 3.68 -7.19 -20.50
CA ARG A 281 3.85 -8.64 -20.70
C ARG A 281 4.65 -8.94 -21.96
N ILE A 282 5.60 -9.87 -21.87
CA ILE A 282 6.28 -10.44 -23.04
C ILE A 282 5.69 -11.81 -23.36
N THR A 283 5.36 -12.06 -24.62
CA THR A 283 4.91 -13.37 -25.12
C THR A 283 5.53 -13.67 -26.49
N GLY A 284 5.34 -14.88 -27.02
CA GLY A 284 5.71 -15.21 -28.40
C GLY A 284 4.97 -14.40 -29.48
N ALA A 285 3.88 -13.71 -29.13
CA ALA A 285 3.16 -12.81 -30.03
C ALA A 285 3.68 -11.35 -29.99
N GLY A 286 4.60 -11.03 -29.06
CA GLY A 286 5.16 -9.69 -28.88
C GLY A 286 5.05 -9.16 -27.45
N GLU A 287 5.32 -7.86 -27.32
CA GLU A 287 5.22 -7.09 -26.07
C GLU A 287 3.87 -6.36 -25.99
N PHE A 288 3.15 -6.57 -24.90
CA PHE A 288 1.90 -5.88 -24.58
C PHE A 288 2.16 -4.91 -23.44
N VAL A 289 1.67 -3.67 -23.53
CA VAL A 289 1.75 -2.66 -22.46
C VAL A 289 0.39 -1.99 -22.32
N THR A 290 -0.19 -2.01 -21.12
CA THR A 290 -1.49 -1.41 -20.80
C THR A 290 -1.46 -0.73 -19.44
N PRO A 291 -2.26 0.33 -19.19
CA PRO A 291 -2.50 0.81 -17.82
C PRO A 291 -2.97 -0.33 -16.91
N ALA A 292 -2.64 -0.27 -15.63
CA ALA A 292 -2.96 -1.31 -14.66
C ALA A 292 -3.39 -0.73 -13.30
N GLU A 293 -4.31 -1.43 -12.66
CA GLU A 293 -4.96 -1.06 -11.39
C GLU A 293 -4.95 -2.27 -10.44
N ASN A 294 -5.17 -2.05 -9.14
CA ASN A 294 -5.23 -3.11 -8.11
C ASN A 294 -3.99 -4.06 -8.12
N ILE A 295 -2.81 -3.46 -8.28
CA ILE A 295 -1.54 -4.17 -8.48
C ILE A 295 -1.04 -4.78 -7.15
N THR A 296 -1.39 -6.05 -6.92
CA THR A 296 -1.04 -6.89 -5.76
C THR A 296 0.46 -7.08 -5.43
N VAL A 297 1.36 -6.37 -6.13
CA VAL A 297 2.82 -6.35 -5.93
C VAL A 297 3.30 -4.99 -5.40
N LEU A 298 2.42 -3.99 -5.32
CA LEU A 298 2.69 -2.66 -4.80
C LEU A 298 1.90 -2.42 -3.50
N ASP A 299 2.42 -1.55 -2.64
CA ASP A 299 1.76 -1.15 -1.39
C ASP A 299 0.52 -0.29 -1.64
N GLU A 300 -0.48 -0.40 -0.76
CA GLU A 300 -1.67 0.45 -0.77
C GLU A 300 -1.35 1.83 -0.16
N ILE A 301 -0.96 2.78 -1.01
CA ILE A 301 -0.64 4.15 -0.58
C ILE A 301 -1.89 5.03 -0.65
N ARG A 302 -2.35 5.51 0.51
CA ARG A 302 -3.44 6.49 0.62
C ARG A 302 -2.90 7.92 0.79
N PRO A 303 -3.39 8.92 0.03
CA PRO A 303 -3.08 10.33 0.28
C PRO A 303 -3.54 10.75 1.68
N GLY A 304 -2.72 11.51 2.40
CA GLY A 304 -3.05 12.01 3.73
C GLY A 304 -1.87 12.69 4.41
N PHE A 305 -2.11 13.26 5.60
CA PHE A 305 -1.07 13.83 6.45
C PHE A 305 -0.86 12.99 7.71
N HIS A 306 0.40 12.66 7.98
CA HIS A 306 0.84 11.89 9.14
C HIS A 306 1.85 12.76 9.91
N PRO A 307 1.41 13.52 10.93
CA PRO A 307 2.28 14.48 11.62
C PRO A 307 3.32 13.77 12.49
N SER A 308 4.60 14.14 12.31
CA SER A 308 5.72 13.73 13.17
C SER A 308 5.87 14.58 14.45
N LEU A 309 4.98 15.56 14.63
CA LEU A 309 4.93 16.49 15.76
C LEU A 309 3.57 16.32 16.47
N PRO A 310 3.43 16.72 17.75
CA PRO A 310 2.12 16.79 18.39
C PRO A 310 1.21 17.78 17.65
N ARG A 311 -0.09 17.75 17.98
CA ARG A 311 -1.07 18.70 17.46
C ARG A 311 -0.80 20.11 18.03
N ILE A 312 -1.22 21.14 17.30
CA ILE A 312 -1.17 22.53 17.72
C ILE A 312 -2.14 22.72 18.91
N PRO A 313 -1.67 23.22 20.06
CA PRO A 313 -2.53 23.45 21.22
C PRO A 313 -3.67 24.43 20.93
N TYR A 314 -4.88 24.08 21.37
CA TYR A 314 -6.08 24.87 21.07
C TYR A 314 -5.98 26.29 21.66
N SER A 315 -5.28 26.47 22.78
CA SER A 315 -5.00 27.78 23.38
C SER A 315 -4.17 28.73 22.50
N LEU A 316 -3.46 28.24 21.49
CA LEU A 316 -2.84 29.07 20.44
C LEU A 316 -3.86 29.43 19.35
N MET A 317 -4.70 28.48 18.94
CA MET A 317 -5.82 28.75 18.02
C MET A 317 -6.80 29.80 18.60
N GLU A 318 -7.07 29.78 19.90
CA GLU A 318 -7.85 30.82 20.59
C GLU A 318 -7.21 32.21 20.49
N GLN A 319 -5.88 32.32 20.58
CA GLN A 319 -5.16 33.58 20.41
C GLN A 319 -5.26 34.10 18.96
N ALA A 320 -5.13 33.20 17.97
CA ALA A 320 -5.34 33.55 16.57
C ALA A 320 -6.78 34.01 16.29
N ILE A 321 -7.79 33.25 16.74
CA ILE A 321 -9.20 33.62 16.64
C ILE A 321 -9.49 34.96 17.36
N GLY A 322 -8.84 35.22 18.50
CA GLY A 322 -8.91 36.49 19.23
C GLY A 322 -8.36 37.69 18.44
N LEU A 323 -7.22 37.50 17.77
CA LEU A 323 -6.65 38.48 16.84
C LEU A 323 -7.60 38.70 15.65
N PHE A 324 -8.05 37.65 14.98
CA PHE A 324 -8.89 37.74 13.79
C PHE A 324 -10.27 38.36 14.08
N ARG A 325 -10.91 37.99 15.20
CA ARG A 325 -12.13 38.67 15.69
C ARG A 325 -11.89 40.13 16.03
N THR A 326 -10.66 40.52 16.39
CA THR A 326 -10.31 41.92 16.61
C THR A 326 -10.14 42.66 15.27
N MET A 327 -9.45 42.06 14.28
CA MET A 327 -9.28 42.64 12.95
C MET A 327 -10.62 42.80 12.20
N MET A 328 -11.49 41.78 12.24
CA MET A 328 -12.85 41.83 11.68
C MET A 328 -13.73 42.95 12.29
N ARG A 329 -13.52 43.30 13.57
CA ARG A 329 -14.33 44.29 14.31
C ARG A 329 -13.72 45.68 14.39
N LYS A 330 -12.40 45.80 14.30
CA LYS A 330 -11.62 47.02 14.58
C LYS A 330 -10.53 47.31 13.53
N GLY A 331 -10.57 46.66 12.38
CA GLY A 331 -9.69 46.94 11.24
C GLY A 331 -9.76 48.41 10.79
N LYS A 332 -8.81 48.80 9.93
CA LYS A 332 -8.56 50.20 9.58
C LYS A 332 -9.84 50.87 9.05
N GLY A 333 -10.25 51.99 9.68
CA GLY A 333 -11.51 52.67 9.35
C GLY A 333 -12.80 51.94 9.79
N ARG A 334 -12.71 50.98 10.72
CA ARG A 334 -13.79 50.04 11.12
C ARG A 334 -14.25 49.07 10.04
N GLN A 335 -13.47 48.91 8.96
CA GLN A 335 -13.71 47.85 8.00
C GLN A 335 -13.13 46.53 8.52
N PRO A 336 -13.78 45.38 8.26
CA PRO A 336 -13.16 44.07 8.47
C PRO A 336 -11.87 43.98 7.67
N ALA A 337 -10.83 43.41 8.28
CA ALA A 337 -9.56 43.18 7.64
C ALA A 337 -9.09 41.77 8.01
N GLU A 338 -8.49 41.09 7.04
CA GLU A 338 -7.88 39.78 7.24
C GLU A 338 -6.56 39.92 8.02
N ALA A 339 -6.02 38.80 8.45
CA ALA A 339 -4.66 38.70 8.98
C ALA A 339 -4.15 37.26 8.88
N LEU A 340 -2.82 37.13 8.81
CA LEU A 340 -2.05 35.89 8.78
C LEU A 340 -1.27 35.73 10.10
N VAL A 341 -1.20 34.50 10.60
CA VAL A 341 -0.29 34.09 11.67
C VAL A 341 0.43 32.80 11.29
N HIS A 342 1.68 32.66 11.75
CA HIS A 342 2.52 31.50 11.52
C HIS A 342 2.63 30.68 12.81
N PHE A 343 2.46 29.35 12.72
CA PHE A 343 2.79 28.41 13.79
C PHE A 343 4.19 27.86 13.58
N TYR A 344 5.06 28.15 14.54
CA TYR A 344 6.41 27.60 14.60
C TYR A 344 6.49 26.54 15.70
N TRP A 345 7.18 25.44 15.43
CA TRP A 345 7.62 24.48 16.43
C TRP A 345 9.07 24.75 16.82
N ASP A 346 9.33 24.90 18.11
CA ASP A 346 10.67 25.02 18.66
C ASP A 346 11.22 23.62 18.98
N LYS A 347 12.26 23.16 18.27
CA LYS A 347 12.86 21.84 18.49
C LYS A 347 13.67 21.76 19.80
N GLN A 348 14.06 22.88 20.41
CA GLN A 348 14.72 22.89 21.71
C GLN A 348 13.71 22.85 22.86
N GLU A 349 12.69 23.70 22.81
CA GLU A 349 11.67 23.81 23.86
C GLU A 349 10.53 22.80 23.72
N GLN A 350 10.50 22.03 22.62
CA GLN A 350 9.50 21.01 22.28
C GLN A 350 8.05 21.53 22.43
N ARG A 351 7.79 22.72 21.86
CA ARG A 351 6.48 23.39 21.94
C ARG A 351 6.21 24.26 20.71
N TYR A 352 4.93 24.47 20.43
CA TYR A 352 4.47 25.46 19.47
C TYR A 352 4.50 26.88 20.04
N PHE A 353 4.65 27.86 19.16
CA PHE A 353 4.35 29.26 19.40
C PHE A 353 3.84 29.94 18.13
N ILE A 354 3.16 31.08 18.28
CA ILE A 354 2.70 31.90 17.16
C ILE A 354 3.69 33.03 16.89
N ARG A 355 4.04 33.24 15.61
CA ARG A 355 4.63 34.48 15.12
C ARG A 355 3.60 35.20 14.24
N VAL A 356 3.33 36.46 14.53
CA VAL A 356 2.61 37.35 13.61
C VAL A 356 3.67 38.07 12.76
N PRO A 357 3.72 37.91 11.43
CA PRO A 357 4.64 38.66 10.57
C PRO A 357 4.20 40.13 10.46
N LYS A 358 5.10 41.02 10.04
CA LYS A 358 4.70 42.34 9.53
C LYS A 358 3.88 42.12 8.26
N GLN A 359 2.73 42.75 8.14
CA GLN A 359 1.80 42.47 7.06
C GLN A 359 0.96 43.69 6.69
N ILE A 360 0.66 43.84 5.40
CA ILE A 360 -0.33 44.77 4.87
C ILE A 360 -1.60 43.95 4.61
N VAL A 361 -2.75 44.46 5.05
CA VAL A 361 -4.00 43.69 5.06
C VAL A 361 -5.13 44.45 4.40
N SER A 362 -5.95 43.74 3.63
CA SER A 362 -7.22 44.21 3.08
C SER A 362 -8.39 43.44 3.69
N GLY A 363 -9.59 43.57 3.12
CA GLY A 363 -10.75 42.75 3.50
C GLY A 363 -10.75 41.35 2.87
N VAL A 364 -9.82 41.07 1.94
CA VAL A 364 -9.75 39.87 1.07
C VAL A 364 -8.31 39.50 0.67
N SER A 365 -7.29 39.98 1.39
CA SER A 365 -5.87 39.67 1.12
C SER A 365 -4.95 40.03 2.30
N VAL A 366 -3.80 39.34 2.39
CA VAL A 366 -2.73 39.61 3.37
C VAL A 366 -1.35 39.54 2.70
N ASP A 367 -0.73 40.70 2.48
CA ASP A 367 0.65 40.79 1.99
C ASP A 367 1.64 40.72 3.16
N ALA A 368 2.16 39.52 3.44
CA ALA A 368 3.08 39.30 4.57
C ALA A 368 4.55 39.48 4.22
N LEU A 369 5.28 40.25 5.03
CA LEU A 369 6.73 40.44 4.93
C LEU A 369 7.45 39.43 5.86
N LEU A 370 8.23 38.54 5.26
CA LEU A 370 9.10 37.60 5.97
C LEU A 370 10.45 38.25 6.29
N ASP A 371 10.53 39.00 7.39
CA ASP A 371 11.71 39.76 7.81
C ASP A 371 12.45 39.22 9.05
N ASP A 372 12.12 38.00 9.48
CA ASP A 372 12.66 37.36 10.67
C ASP A 372 13.76 36.34 10.30
N GLU A 373 15.00 36.81 10.16
CA GLU A 373 16.13 36.00 9.69
C GLU A 373 16.39 34.78 10.59
N GLU A 374 16.20 34.89 11.91
CA GLU A 374 16.36 33.75 12.83
C GLU A 374 15.31 32.65 12.53
N LEU A 375 14.03 33.02 12.40
CA LEU A 375 12.96 32.06 12.08
C LEU A 375 13.05 31.46 10.67
N MET A 376 13.77 32.12 9.75
CA MET A 376 13.93 31.70 8.35
C MET A 376 15.22 30.90 8.07
N THR A 377 16.28 31.08 8.88
CA THR A 377 17.60 30.46 8.67
C THR A 377 18.02 29.49 9.79
N SER A 378 17.42 29.56 10.97
CA SER A 378 17.83 28.74 12.12
C SER A 378 17.28 27.32 12.05
N ASP A 379 18.20 26.36 12.10
CA ASP A 379 17.92 24.94 12.32
C ASP A 379 17.22 24.63 13.67
N ARG A 380 16.90 25.62 14.52
CA ARG A 380 16.09 25.43 15.73
C ARG A 380 14.60 25.26 15.45
N TYR A 381 14.04 26.01 14.50
CA TYR A 381 12.58 26.10 14.35
C TYR A 381 12.08 25.31 13.14
N ILE A 382 10.82 24.88 13.17
CA ILE A 382 10.09 24.39 12.01
C ILE A 382 8.92 25.34 11.77
N HIS A 383 8.85 25.96 10.60
CA HIS A 383 7.65 26.65 10.15
C HIS A 383 6.60 25.60 9.76
N TYR A 384 5.66 25.32 10.66
CA TYR A 384 4.82 24.12 10.61
C TYR A 384 3.47 24.36 9.91
N ALA A 385 2.80 25.47 10.25
CA ALA A 385 1.51 25.82 9.66
C ALA A 385 1.34 27.32 9.48
N ASP A 386 0.76 27.73 8.34
CA ASP A 386 0.20 29.07 8.16
C ASP A 386 -1.29 29.07 8.47
N LEU A 387 -1.79 30.19 9.01
CA LEU A 387 -3.21 30.37 9.33
C LEU A 387 -3.65 31.80 9.00
N HIS A 388 -4.59 31.94 8.05
CA HIS A 388 -5.22 33.23 7.73
C HIS A 388 -6.74 33.23 7.96
N SER A 389 -7.37 34.40 7.80
CA SER A 389 -8.72 34.65 8.30
C SER A 389 -9.65 35.37 7.31
N HIS A 390 -10.75 34.71 6.94
CA HIS A 390 -11.71 35.19 5.94
C HIS A 390 -12.84 36.07 6.51
N ASN A 391 -12.60 36.80 7.60
CA ASN A 391 -13.58 37.68 8.24
C ASN A 391 -14.96 37.01 8.49
N ARG A 392 -16.00 37.42 7.73
CA ARG A 392 -17.37 36.90 7.76
C ARG A 392 -17.69 35.94 6.61
N MET A 393 -16.73 35.74 5.70
CA MET A 393 -16.83 34.84 4.55
C MET A 393 -16.58 33.38 5.01
N PRO A 394 -16.92 32.37 4.19
CA PRO A 394 -16.66 30.97 4.51
C PRO A 394 -15.17 30.65 4.67
N ALA A 395 -14.87 29.57 5.40
CA ALA A 395 -13.52 29.01 5.45
C ALA A 395 -13.23 28.16 4.21
N VAL A 396 -12.96 28.80 3.07
CA VAL A 396 -12.70 28.12 1.79
C VAL A 396 -11.52 28.78 1.10
N PHE A 397 -10.49 27.99 0.77
CA PHE A 397 -9.30 28.45 0.06
C PHE A 397 -9.63 28.96 -1.35
N SER A 398 -8.93 30.00 -1.76
CA SER A 398 -9.07 30.70 -3.03
C SER A 398 -7.89 30.42 -3.98
N LYS A 399 -8.03 30.90 -5.23
CA LYS A 399 -6.96 30.81 -6.24
C LYS A 399 -5.75 31.70 -5.94
N THR A 400 -5.89 32.67 -5.04
CA THR A 400 -4.76 33.47 -4.54
C THR A 400 -3.95 32.63 -3.57
N ASP A 401 -4.64 31.98 -2.63
CA ASP A 401 -4.02 31.08 -1.65
C ASP A 401 -3.36 29.89 -2.36
N ASP A 402 -3.96 29.34 -3.43
CA ASP A 402 -3.33 28.33 -4.29
C ASP A 402 -1.99 28.80 -4.92
N HIS A 403 -1.82 30.10 -5.15
CA HIS A 403 -0.61 30.68 -5.72
C HIS A 403 0.48 30.91 -4.66
N ASP A 404 0.08 31.32 -3.46
CA ASP A 404 1.00 31.73 -2.40
C ASP A 404 1.38 30.56 -1.47
N GLU A 405 0.45 29.63 -1.20
CA GLU A 405 0.59 28.50 -0.26
C GLU A 405 1.37 27.29 -0.84
N ARG A 406 2.42 27.56 -1.63
CA ARG A 406 3.11 26.52 -2.43
C ARG A 406 4.24 25.78 -1.71
N ALA A 407 4.62 26.21 -0.50
CA ALA A 407 5.65 25.55 0.29
C ALA A 407 5.11 24.29 1.00
N THR A 408 5.92 23.25 1.19
CA THR A 408 5.46 22.03 1.86
C THR A 408 5.24 22.26 3.36
N ARG A 409 3.99 22.50 3.77
CA ARG A 409 3.53 22.70 5.16
C ARG A 409 2.01 22.51 5.28
N VAL A 410 1.49 22.67 6.50
CA VAL A 410 0.04 22.76 6.77
C VAL A 410 -0.44 24.19 6.48
N TYR A 411 -1.65 24.33 5.97
CA TYR A 411 -2.32 25.61 5.71
C TYR A 411 -3.73 25.57 6.28
N MET A 412 -4.15 26.66 6.91
CA MET A 412 -5.42 26.75 7.63
C MET A 412 -6.15 28.05 7.30
N VAL A 413 -7.47 27.98 7.11
CA VAL A 413 -8.36 29.13 6.98
C VAL A 413 -9.36 29.12 8.12
N VAL A 414 -9.57 30.27 8.75
CA VAL A 414 -10.66 30.47 9.71
C VAL A 414 -11.65 31.52 9.18
N GLY A 415 -12.88 31.10 8.93
CA GLY A 415 -13.99 31.90 8.41
C GLY A 415 -15.11 32.11 9.43
N ARG A 416 -16.12 32.90 9.06
CA ARG A 416 -17.33 33.15 9.88
C ARG A 416 -17.04 33.58 11.33
N LEU A 417 -16.06 34.45 11.54
CA LEU A 417 -15.60 34.90 12.86
C LEU A 417 -16.66 35.70 13.64
N ASP A 418 -17.75 36.06 12.98
CA ASP A 418 -18.99 36.64 13.52
C ASP A 418 -19.92 35.62 14.20
N ARG A 419 -19.79 34.32 13.91
CA ARG A 419 -20.49 33.24 14.62
C ARG A 419 -19.83 32.92 15.98
N TYR A 420 -20.53 32.18 16.83
CA TYR A 420 -20.00 31.66 18.11
C TYR A 420 -18.82 30.70 17.90
N PHE A 421 -19.01 29.70 17.03
CA PHE A 421 -17.96 28.84 16.51
C PHE A 421 -17.65 29.26 15.07
N PRO A 422 -16.39 29.60 14.73
CA PRO A 422 -16.01 29.90 13.36
C PRO A 422 -15.96 28.62 12.51
N GLU A 423 -15.96 28.78 11.18
CA GLU A 423 -15.62 27.69 10.27
C GLU A 423 -14.08 27.55 10.24
N ILE A 424 -13.54 26.32 10.25
CA ILE A 424 -12.10 26.03 10.16
C ILE A 424 -11.89 24.97 9.09
N THR A 425 -11.03 25.25 8.12
CA THR A 425 -10.68 24.34 7.03
C THR A 425 -9.18 24.22 6.94
N VAL A 426 -8.67 23.00 6.74
CA VAL A 426 -7.24 22.69 6.79
C VAL A 426 -6.84 21.93 5.54
N ARG A 427 -5.70 22.29 4.96
CA ARG A 427 -5.04 21.53 3.90
C ARG A 427 -3.56 21.33 4.18
N ILE A 428 -2.95 20.36 3.52
CA ILE A 428 -1.51 20.35 3.31
C ILE A 428 -1.20 20.79 1.89
N SER A 429 -0.04 21.41 1.72
CA SER A 429 0.62 21.57 0.43
C SER A 429 1.80 20.60 0.38
N ASN A 430 1.93 19.85 -0.71
CA ASN A 430 3.06 18.96 -0.98
C ASN A 430 3.72 19.39 -2.30
N GLY A 431 4.68 20.30 -2.22
CA GLY A 431 5.30 20.93 -3.38
C GLY A 431 4.33 21.70 -4.28
N GLY A 432 3.31 22.35 -3.69
CA GLY A 432 2.23 23.03 -4.43
C GLY A 432 1.13 22.10 -4.97
N ARG A 433 1.06 20.84 -4.52
CA ARG A 433 -0.15 20.01 -4.64
C ARG A 433 -0.92 20.03 -3.33
N PHE A 434 -2.17 20.46 -3.37
CA PHE A 434 -3.02 20.57 -2.19
C PHE A 434 -3.81 19.30 -1.90
N LEU A 435 -4.01 19.01 -0.62
CA LEU A 435 -4.93 17.99 -0.11
C LEU A 435 -5.60 18.51 1.16
N GLU A 436 -6.92 18.58 1.16
CA GLU A 436 -7.72 18.90 2.35
C GLU A 436 -7.61 17.75 3.37
N ILE A 437 -7.51 18.10 4.66
CA ILE A 437 -7.35 17.14 5.77
C ILE A 437 -8.25 17.53 6.94
N ALA A 438 -8.61 16.55 7.77
CA ALA A 438 -9.47 16.80 8.92
C ALA A 438 -8.74 17.68 9.96
N PRO A 439 -9.35 18.76 10.51
CA PRO A 439 -8.68 19.68 11.44
C PRO A 439 -8.07 18.97 12.66
N GLU A 440 -8.71 17.90 13.13
CA GLU A 440 -8.27 17.07 14.25
C GLU A 440 -6.94 16.34 13.98
N GLN A 441 -6.48 16.25 12.74
CA GLN A 441 -5.15 15.73 12.42
C GLN A 441 -4.03 16.68 12.86
N VAL A 442 -4.30 17.99 12.96
CA VAL A 442 -3.28 19.02 13.23
C VAL A 442 -3.57 19.90 14.44
N LEU A 443 -4.81 19.99 14.91
CA LEU A 443 -5.24 20.81 16.05
C LEU A 443 -5.71 19.94 17.21
N GLU A 444 -5.40 20.35 18.43
CA GLU A 444 -6.09 19.84 19.61
C GLU A 444 -7.56 20.24 19.59
N MET A 445 -8.41 19.39 20.18
CA MET A 445 -9.83 19.71 20.33
C MET A 445 -10.01 20.93 21.27
N PRO A 446 -11.10 21.71 21.11
CA PRO A 446 -11.50 22.70 22.11
C PRO A 446 -11.60 22.06 23.51
N PRO A 447 -11.17 22.72 24.58
CA PRO A 447 -11.28 22.20 25.94
C PRO A 447 -12.72 21.79 26.27
N VAL A 448 -12.93 20.50 26.49
CA VAL A 448 -14.26 19.95 26.82
C VAL A 448 -14.60 20.30 28.26
N GLY A 449 -15.78 20.87 28.48
CA GLY A 449 -16.28 21.14 29.82
C GLY A 449 -16.60 19.83 30.56
N HIS A 450 -16.06 19.67 31.77
CA HIS A 450 -16.43 18.58 32.66
C HIS A 450 -17.93 18.64 32.98
N PHE A 451 -18.61 17.51 32.88
CA PHE A 451 -19.99 17.33 33.32
C PHE A 451 -20.05 16.43 34.57
N PRO A 452 -21.11 16.52 35.39
CA PRO A 452 -21.25 15.68 36.59
C PRO A 452 -21.32 14.18 36.21
N PRO A 453 -20.37 13.32 36.65
CA PRO A 453 -20.30 11.92 36.22
C PRO A 453 -21.55 11.10 36.53
N GLU A 454 -22.32 11.49 37.56
CA GLU A 454 -23.59 10.88 37.91
C GLU A 454 -24.64 10.94 36.79
N TRP A 455 -24.51 11.88 35.82
CA TRP A 455 -25.41 11.95 34.66
C TRP A 455 -25.33 10.70 33.78
N LEU A 456 -24.18 10.01 33.73
CA LEU A 456 -24.05 8.73 33.00
C LEU A 456 -24.96 7.64 33.58
N THR A 457 -25.26 7.70 34.89
CA THR A 457 -26.15 6.72 35.55
C THR A 457 -27.63 6.91 35.18
N GLN A 458 -27.98 8.03 34.55
CA GLN A 458 -29.34 8.36 34.11
C GLN A 458 -29.57 8.03 32.63
N ILE A 459 -28.54 7.55 31.92
CA ILE A 459 -28.57 7.25 30.49
C ILE A 459 -28.46 5.74 30.30
N CYS A 460 -29.56 5.10 29.90
CA CYS A 460 -29.55 3.72 29.43
C CYS A 460 -29.44 3.69 27.91
N THR A 461 -28.61 2.78 27.38
CA THR A 461 -28.57 2.45 25.95
C THR A 461 -29.39 1.18 25.68
N ASP A 462 -30.07 1.11 24.53
CA ASP A 462 -30.92 -0.04 24.16
C ASP A 462 -30.12 -1.33 23.82
N ALA A 463 -28.80 -1.31 24.01
CA ALA A 463 -27.88 -2.43 23.90
C ALA A 463 -26.83 -2.37 25.01
N GLU A 464 -26.30 -3.54 25.41
CA GLU A 464 -25.26 -3.71 26.45
C GLU A 464 -23.88 -3.18 26.00
N GLY A 465 -23.78 -1.86 25.84
CA GLY A 465 -22.54 -1.13 25.55
C GLY A 465 -22.25 -0.13 26.65
N ALA A 466 -21.70 -0.60 27.77
CA ALA A 466 -21.36 0.27 28.91
C ALA A 466 -20.40 1.40 28.49
N PHE A 467 -20.65 2.63 28.95
CA PHE A 467 -19.73 3.75 28.78
C PHE A 467 -18.37 3.44 29.40
N GLY A 468 -17.41 3.06 28.56
CA GLY A 468 -16.01 2.87 28.96
C GLY A 468 -15.44 4.20 29.44
N VAL A 469 -15.18 4.31 30.75
CA VAL A 469 -14.77 5.57 31.38
C VAL A 469 -13.35 5.94 30.97
N ALA A 470 -13.25 6.79 29.93
CA ALA A 470 -12.12 7.68 29.73
C ALA A 470 -12.45 9.02 30.41
N ALA A 471 -11.80 9.27 31.55
CA ALA A 471 -11.90 10.50 32.34
C ALA A 471 -10.53 11.17 32.43
#